data_AF-A0A936NZ13-F1
#
_entry.id   AF-A0A936NZ13-F1
#
_cell.length_a   1.000
_cell.length_b   1.000
_cell.length_c   1.000
_cell.angle_alpha   90.00
_cell.angle_beta   90.00
_cell.angle_gamma   90.00
#
_symmetry.space_group_name_H-M   'P 1'
#
loop_
_entity.id
_entity.type
_entity.pdbx_description
1 polymer ?
#
loop_
_entity_poly.entity_id
_entity_poly.type
_entity_poly.pdbx_seq_one_letter_code
_entity_poly.pdbx_strand_id
1 'polypeptide(L)'
;MVLLLLLAAAPALASHQWGGVDICETRKDIMPPDMHPSQLPESESRGALVLQRYCTQCHYLTGPGRHTREEWTDVLRRMDALMGISHFYRGLLGRVAMPDDAEKAALRDYLDRHALKALPPPASGTPTVGAERAWRAICGDCHAAPDPRAYPETAWPALLARMEARRGVMARQPLTGAQKAAVEDYLAAAWGRPTVSGSGHQGATLPLPSAAASREDPAGRLISLAAFFGLAALGVWRWRRNSGRHPGEGRGPEHVLDSGLRRNDN
;
A
#
# COMPACT_ATOMS: atom_id res chain seq x y z
N MET A 1 40.61 -21.11 -19.78
CA MET A 1 40.06 -20.23 -18.74
C MET A 1 38.61 -19.93 -19.12
N VAL A 2 37.66 -20.70 -18.60
CA VAL A 2 36.23 -20.52 -18.88
C VAL A 2 35.69 -19.47 -17.89
N LEU A 3 35.23 -18.34 -18.43
CA LEU A 3 34.66 -17.23 -17.68
C LEU A 3 33.23 -17.60 -17.27
N LEU A 4 33.04 -17.99 -16.01
CA LEU A 4 31.72 -18.15 -15.38
C LEU A 4 31.11 -16.77 -15.14
N LEU A 5 30.16 -16.37 -15.99
CA LEU A 5 29.28 -15.22 -15.75
C LEU A 5 28.28 -15.58 -14.64
N LEU A 6 28.60 -15.19 -13.41
CA LEU A 6 27.65 -15.16 -12.31
C LEU A 6 26.61 -14.07 -12.60
N LEU A 7 25.43 -14.46 -13.09
CA LEU A 7 24.23 -13.61 -13.05
C LEU A 7 23.79 -13.48 -11.59
N ALA A 8 24.41 -12.55 -10.86
CA ALA A 8 23.83 -12.06 -9.63
C ALA A 8 22.55 -11.29 -10.01
N ALA A 9 21.38 -11.82 -9.64
CA ALA A 9 20.15 -11.05 -9.67
C ALA A 9 20.35 -9.87 -8.70
N ALA A 10 20.59 -8.67 -9.24
CA ALA A 10 20.64 -7.47 -8.43
C ALA A 10 19.33 -7.40 -7.63
N PRO A 11 19.38 -7.10 -6.32
CA PRO A 11 18.16 -6.90 -5.56
C PRO A 11 17.36 -5.80 -6.26
N ALA A 12 16.09 -6.09 -6.52
CA ALA A 12 15.18 -5.08 -7.05
C ALA A 12 15.10 -3.96 -6.01
N LEU A 13 15.82 -2.86 -6.28
CA LEU A 13 15.64 -1.61 -5.54
C LEU A 13 14.17 -1.25 -5.61
N ALA A 14 13.62 -0.83 -4.48
CA ALA A 14 12.21 -0.53 -4.43
C ALA A 14 11.86 0.54 -5.47
N SER A 15 10.91 0.25 -6.35
CA SER A 15 10.44 1.24 -7.32
C SER A 15 9.22 1.91 -6.71
N HIS A 16 9.34 3.17 -6.31
CA HIS A 16 8.24 3.92 -5.69
C HIS A 16 7.32 4.57 -6.73
N GLN A 17 7.70 4.51 -8.00
CA GLN A 17 6.98 5.11 -9.11
C GLN A 17 5.93 4.15 -9.65
N TRP A 18 4.66 4.50 -9.47
CA TRP A 18 3.53 3.79 -10.07
C TRP A 18 2.65 4.80 -10.80
N GLY A 19 2.54 4.64 -12.14
CA GLY A 19 1.83 5.61 -12.98
C GLY A 19 2.39 7.04 -12.96
N GLY A 20 3.70 7.21 -12.72
CA GLY A 20 4.37 8.51 -12.65
C GLY A 20 4.19 9.26 -11.31
N VAL A 21 3.65 8.58 -10.30
CA VAL A 21 3.49 9.11 -8.94
C VAL A 21 4.35 8.31 -7.97
N ASP A 22 5.04 9.01 -7.06
CA ASP A 22 5.65 8.38 -5.90
C ASP A 22 4.55 8.01 -4.89
N ILE A 23 4.15 6.75 -4.89
CA ILE A 23 3.05 6.29 -4.02
C ILE A 23 3.46 6.31 -2.54
N CYS A 24 4.75 6.12 -2.24
CA CYS A 24 5.25 6.12 -0.87
C CYS A 24 5.22 7.52 -0.26
N GLU A 25 5.57 8.53 -1.04
CA GLU A 25 5.50 9.93 -0.60
C GLU A 25 4.06 10.43 -0.52
N THR A 26 3.24 10.14 -1.54
CA THR A 26 1.87 10.67 -1.62
C THR A 26 0.90 9.97 -0.67
N ARG A 27 1.17 8.71 -0.27
CA ARG A 27 0.30 7.88 0.57
C ARG A 27 1.00 7.32 1.81
N LYS A 28 1.79 8.15 2.51
CA LYS A 28 2.45 7.80 3.78
C LYS A 28 1.50 7.24 4.86
N ASP A 29 0.22 7.62 4.79
CA ASP A 29 -0.84 7.20 5.71
C ASP A 29 -1.15 5.70 5.65
N ILE A 30 -0.94 5.07 4.49
CA ILE A 30 -1.26 3.67 4.21
C ILE A 30 -0.07 2.85 3.72
N MET A 31 0.98 3.49 3.20
CA MET A 31 2.15 2.79 2.69
C MET A 31 3.01 2.25 3.82
N PRO A 32 3.60 1.06 3.66
CA PRO A 32 4.48 0.52 4.68
C PRO A 32 5.74 1.40 4.81
N PRO A 33 6.17 1.77 6.03
CA PRO A 33 7.51 2.27 6.25
C PRO A 33 8.55 1.22 5.85
N ASP A 34 9.74 1.70 5.50
CA ASP A 34 10.87 0.89 5.09
C ASP A 34 11.24 -0.21 6.11
N MET A 35 11.65 -1.34 5.58
CA MET A 35 12.16 -2.50 6.31
C MET A 35 13.33 -3.06 5.53
N HIS A 36 14.49 -3.14 6.19
CA HIS A 36 15.64 -3.77 5.57
C HIS A 36 15.41 -5.30 5.45
N PRO A 37 15.75 -5.94 4.32
CA PRO A 37 15.51 -7.37 4.13
C PRO A 37 16.07 -8.30 5.21
N SER A 38 17.23 -7.97 5.79
CA SER A 38 17.82 -8.75 6.88
C SER A 38 17.02 -8.72 8.18
N GLN A 39 16.00 -7.87 8.29
CA GLN A 39 15.07 -7.82 9.43
C GLN A 39 13.88 -8.78 9.25
N LEU A 40 13.76 -9.43 8.09
CA LEU A 40 12.77 -10.47 7.88
C LEU A 40 13.12 -11.72 8.70
N PRO A 41 12.13 -12.37 9.34
CA PRO A 41 12.35 -13.70 9.88
C PRO A 41 12.72 -14.66 8.74
N GLU A 42 13.72 -15.52 8.94
CA GLU A 42 14.18 -16.45 7.89
C GLU A 42 14.45 -15.73 6.54
N SER A 43 15.24 -14.65 6.54
CA SER A 43 15.42 -13.73 5.40
C SER A 43 15.85 -14.38 4.08
N GLU A 44 16.56 -15.51 4.16
CA GLU A 44 17.05 -16.28 3.01
C GLU A 44 16.10 -17.42 2.60
N SER A 45 14.97 -17.58 3.28
CA SER A 45 13.96 -18.57 2.90
C SER A 45 13.36 -18.23 1.54
N ARG A 46 12.88 -19.25 0.83
CA ARG A 46 12.24 -19.06 -0.48
C ARG A 46 11.12 -18.02 -0.42
N GLY A 47 10.25 -18.08 0.59
CA GLY A 47 9.14 -17.13 0.72
C GLY A 47 9.60 -15.70 1.04
N ALA A 48 10.63 -15.53 1.88
CA ALA A 48 11.22 -14.22 2.14
C ALA A 48 11.85 -13.61 0.89
N LEU A 49 12.54 -14.41 0.07
CA LEU A 49 13.12 -13.95 -1.19
C LEU A 49 12.04 -13.57 -2.22
N VAL A 50 10.93 -14.32 -2.27
CA VAL A 50 9.78 -13.97 -3.12
C VAL A 50 9.15 -12.65 -2.64
N LEU A 51 8.95 -12.47 -1.32
CA LEU A 51 8.43 -11.23 -0.75
C LEU A 51 9.30 -10.02 -1.14
N GLN A 52 10.62 -10.15 -0.97
CA GLN A 52 11.59 -9.13 -1.35
C GLN A 52 11.54 -8.83 -2.85
N ARG A 53 11.53 -9.86 -3.70
CA ARG A 53 11.58 -9.71 -5.15
C ARG A 53 10.35 -8.98 -5.70
N TYR A 54 9.16 -9.32 -5.21
CA TYR A 54 7.92 -8.87 -5.83
C TYR A 54 7.30 -7.66 -5.15
N CYS A 55 7.32 -7.58 -3.82
CA CYS A 55 6.63 -6.51 -3.10
C CYS A 55 7.41 -5.19 -3.08
N THR A 56 8.73 -5.21 -3.33
CA THR A 56 9.51 -3.96 -3.45
C THR A 56 9.32 -3.29 -4.81
N GLN A 57 8.73 -3.94 -5.81
CA GLN A 57 8.57 -3.38 -7.15
C GLN A 57 7.70 -2.11 -7.20
N CYS A 58 6.89 -1.86 -6.16
CA CYS A 58 5.95 -0.73 -6.13
C CYS A 58 6.06 0.14 -4.87
N HIS A 59 6.53 -0.41 -3.74
CA HIS A 59 6.61 0.28 -2.46
C HIS A 59 7.70 -0.32 -1.58
N TYR A 60 7.98 0.25 -0.41
CA TYR A 60 8.93 -0.34 0.53
C TYR A 60 8.56 -1.76 0.98
N LEU A 61 9.56 -2.54 1.37
CA LEU A 61 9.34 -3.92 1.84
C LEU A 61 8.39 -3.94 3.05
N THR A 62 7.30 -4.69 2.93
CA THR A 62 6.39 -4.91 4.05
C THR A 62 6.88 -6.09 4.90
N GLY A 63 6.75 -5.98 6.22
CA GLY A 63 7.08 -7.07 7.13
C GLY A 63 5.92 -8.06 7.26
N PRO A 64 6.18 -9.38 7.36
CA PRO A 64 5.13 -10.40 7.48
C PRO A 64 4.27 -10.23 8.75
N GLY A 65 4.85 -9.69 9.82
CA GLY A 65 4.14 -9.42 11.08
C GLY A 65 3.25 -8.16 11.07
N ARG A 66 2.91 -7.58 9.91
CA ARG A 66 2.03 -6.41 9.81
C ARG A 66 0.54 -6.78 9.74
N HIS A 67 0.23 -7.92 9.14
CA HIS A 67 -1.14 -8.38 8.92
C HIS A 67 -1.35 -9.73 9.60
N THR A 68 -2.58 -10.02 10.01
CA THR A 68 -2.96 -11.37 10.44
C THR A 68 -2.94 -12.33 9.25
N ARG A 69 -3.01 -13.64 9.53
CA ARG A 69 -3.09 -14.67 8.49
C ARG A 69 -4.28 -14.45 7.56
N GLU A 70 -5.43 -14.11 8.14
CA GLU A 70 -6.67 -13.85 7.41
C GLU A 70 -6.53 -12.61 6.53
N GLU A 71 -5.96 -11.52 7.07
CA GLU A 71 -5.70 -10.28 6.34
C GLU A 71 -4.72 -10.49 5.18
N TRP A 72 -3.68 -11.32 5.35
CA TRP A 72 -2.72 -11.61 4.28
C TRP A 72 -3.36 -12.22 3.05
N THR A 73 -4.40 -13.04 3.22
CA THR A 73 -5.14 -13.61 2.08
C THR A 73 -5.75 -12.51 1.22
N ASP A 74 -6.35 -11.49 1.84
CA ASP A 74 -6.92 -10.35 1.13
C ASP A 74 -5.87 -9.43 0.51
N VAL A 75 -4.76 -9.19 1.23
CA VAL A 75 -3.64 -8.39 0.72
C VAL A 75 -3.05 -9.05 -0.53
N LEU A 76 -2.77 -10.36 -0.48
CA LEU A 76 -2.20 -11.10 -1.62
C LEU A 76 -3.14 -11.08 -2.83
N ARG A 77 -4.45 -11.25 -2.62
CA ARG A 77 -5.45 -11.15 -3.70
C ARG A 77 -5.46 -9.75 -4.33
N ARG A 78 -5.38 -8.71 -3.52
CA ARG A 78 -5.31 -7.33 -4.02
C ARG A 78 -4.03 -7.07 -4.80
N MET A 79 -2.89 -7.55 -4.30
CA MET A 79 -1.60 -7.37 -4.96
C MET A 79 -1.54 -8.12 -6.29
N ASP A 80 -2.04 -9.35 -6.36
CA ASP A 80 -2.10 -10.13 -7.61
C ASP A 80 -2.89 -9.36 -8.70
N ALA A 81 -4.03 -8.75 -8.33
CA ALA A 81 -4.81 -7.91 -9.24
C ALA A 81 -4.06 -6.64 -9.68
N LEU A 82 -3.46 -5.88 -8.74
CA LEU A 82 -2.73 -4.65 -9.06
C LEU A 82 -1.48 -4.91 -9.89
N MET A 83 -0.74 -5.98 -9.57
CA MET A 83 0.42 -6.42 -10.34
C MET A 83 0.00 -6.89 -11.73
N GLY A 84 -1.08 -7.65 -11.84
CA GLY A 84 -1.63 -8.11 -13.13
C GLY A 84 -2.02 -6.96 -14.05
N ILE A 85 -2.70 -5.93 -13.53
CA ILE A 85 -3.03 -4.71 -14.27
C ILE A 85 -1.74 -4.00 -14.73
N SER A 86 -0.80 -3.80 -13.82
CA SER A 86 0.46 -3.09 -14.12
C SER A 86 1.29 -3.84 -15.17
N HIS A 87 1.33 -5.17 -15.07
CA HIS A 87 1.99 -6.05 -16.02
C HIS A 87 1.33 -5.99 -17.40
N PHE A 88 -0.01 -6.04 -17.45
CA PHE A 88 -0.79 -6.00 -18.69
C PHE A 88 -0.55 -4.72 -19.49
N TYR A 89 -0.47 -3.56 -18.82
CA TYR A 89 -0.18 -2.28 -19.47
C TYR A 89 1.31 -2.07 -19.83
N ARG A 90 2.13 -3.14 -19.79
CA ARG A 90 3.52 -3.22 -20.31
C ARG A 90 4.43 -2.04 -19.95
N GLY A 91 4.27 -1.49 -18.74
CA GLY A 91 5.12 -0.41 -18.25
C GLY A 91 4.50 0.99 -18.25
N LEU A 92 3.29 1.19 -18.80
CA LEU A 92 2.61 2.50 -18.69
C LEU A 92 2.34 2.87 -17.23
N LEU A 93 2.10 1.86 -16.37
CA LEU A 93 1.93 2.01 -14.93
C LEU A 93 3.15 1.56 -14.11
N GLY A 94 4.23 1.12 -14.77
CA GLY A 94 5.40 0.52 -14.15
C GLY A 94 5.69 -0.89 -14.69
N ARG A 95 6.97 -1.26 -14.79
CA ARG A 95 7.38 -2.61 -15.20
C ARG A 95 7.31 -3.54 -13.99
N VAL A 96 6.27 -4.38 -13.94
CA VAL A 96 6.04 -5.31 -12.84
C VAL A 96 6.16 -6.75 -13.34
N ALA A 97 7.04 -7.52 -12.68
CA ALA A 97 7.14 -8.95 -12.83
C ALA A 97 6.04 -9.66 -12.02
N MET A 98 5.51 -10.76 -12.57
CA MET A 98 4.50 -11.59 -11.91
C MET A 98 5.15 -12.85 -11.32
N PRO A 99 4.79 -13.25 -10.08
CA PRO A 99 5.22 -14.52 -9.52
C PRO A 99 4.52 -15.70 -10.22
N ASP A 100 5.24 -16.81 -10.35
CA ASP A 100 4.64 -18.09 -10.75
C ASP A 100 3.86 -18.75 -9.59
N ASP A 101 3.15 -19.84 -9.87
CA ASP A 101 2.31 -20.50 -8.86
C ASP A 101 3.12 -21.07 -7.69
N ALA A 102 4.34 -21.54 -7.93
CA ALA A 102 5.20 -22.09 -6.89
C ALA A 102 5.79 -20.98 -6.00
N GLU A 103 6.11 -19.82 -6.57
CA GLU A 103 6.48 -18.62 -5.85
C GLU A 103 5.30 -18.06 -5.04
N LYS A 104 4.09 -18.01 -5.61
CA LYS A 104 2.88 -17.61 -4.88
C LYS A 104 2.60 -18.52 -3.69
N ALA A 105 2.77 -19.82 -3.85
CA ALA A 105 2.61 -20.79 -2.76
C ALA A 105 3.67 -20.59 -1.66
N ALA A 106 4.94 -20.41 -2.04
CA ALA A 106 6.02 -20.16 -1.08
C ALA A 106 5.84 -18.84 -0.31
N LEU A 107 5.36 -17.79 -0.98
CA LEU A 107 5.05 -16.51 -0.36
C LEU A 107 3.91 -16.64 0.66
N ARG A 108 2.83 -17.33 0.30
CA ARG A 108 1.68 -17.55 1.18
C ARG A 108 2.07 -18.29 2.44
N ASP A 109 2.78 -19.42 2.30
CA ASP A 109 3.26 -20.20 3.44
C ASP A 109 4.13 -19.35 4.38
N TYR A 110 5.06 -18.58 3.82
CA TYR A 110 5.93 -17.70 4.60
C TYR A 110 5.15 -16.61 5.36
N LEU A 111 4.21 -15.93 4.69
CA LEU A 111 3.38 -14.92 5.33
C LEU A 111 2.48 -15.52 6.41
N ASP A 112 1.91 -16.71 6.18
CA ASP A 112 1.05 -17.40 7.15
C ASP A 112 1.81 -17.87 8.41
N ARG A 113 3.09 -18.25 8.25
CA ARG A 113 3.97 -18.64 9.36
C ARG A 113 4.43 -17.47 10.20
N HIS A 114 4.66 -16.32 9.58
CA HIS A 114 5.21 -15.13 10.24
C HIS A 114 4.18 -13.99 10.40
N ALA A 115 2.90 -14.29 10.22
CA ALA A 115 1.79 -13.35 10.38
C ALA A 115 1.72 -12.78 11.79
N LEU A 116 1.10 -11.61 11.90
CA LEU A 116 0.77 -10.98 13.16
C LEU A 116 -0.17 -11.88 13.97
N LYS A 117 0.20 -12.12 15.23
CA LYS A 117 -0.71 -12.71 16.22
C LYS A 117 -1.47 -11.57 16.90
N ALA A 118 -2.69 -11.34 16.45
CA ALA A 118 -3.54 -10.29 16.98
C ALA A 118 -4.10 -10.64 18.36
N LEU A 119 -4.34 -9.61 19.16
CA LEU A 119 -5.10 -9.72 20.39
C LEU A 119 -6.51 -10.23 20.06
N PRO A 120 -6.98 -11.33 20.65
CA PRO A 120 -8.31 -11.87 20.37
C PRO A 120 -9.41 -10.82 20.56
N PRO A 121 -10.52 -10.90 19.82
CA PRO A 121 -11.66 -10.02 20.07
C PRO A 121 -12.16 -10.20 21.51
N PRO A 122 -12.69 -9.14 22.14
CA PRO A 122 -13.30 -9.27 23.46
C PRO A 122 -14.47 -10.27 23.40
N ALA A 123 -14.74 -10.94 24.52
CA ALA A 123 -15.89 -11.81 24.64
C ALA A 123 -17.18 -11.04 24.28
N SER A 124 -18.06 -11.69 23.51
CA SER A 124 -19.29 -11.07 23.01
C SER A 124 -20.09 -10.41 24.14
N GLY A 125 -20.45 -9.14 23.95
CA GLY A 125 -21.21 -8.35 24.92
C GLY A 125 -20.38 -7.72 26.04
N THR A 126 -19.06 -7.93 26.10
CA THR A 126 -18.19 -7.30 27.10
C THR A 126 -17.45 -6.10 26.50
N PRO A 127 -17.74 -4.86 26.94
CA PRO A 127 -16.98 -3.70 26.49
C PRO A 127 -15.55 -3.75 27.02
N THR A 128 -14.57 -3.51 26.14
CA THR A 128 -13.19 -3.28 26.57
C THR A 128 -13.11 -1.98 27.35
N VAL A 129 -12.41 -1.94 28.48
CA VAL A 129 -12.27 -0.76 29.34
C VAL A 129 -10.80 -0.50 29.72
N GLY A 130 -10.52 0.69 30.24
CA GLY A 130 -9.20 1.03 30.78
C GLY A 130 -8.04 0.79 29.81
N ALA A 131 -6.98 0.17 30.33
CA ALA A 131 -5.74 -0.09 29.61
C ALA A 131 -5.94 -1.00 28.37
N GLU A 132 -6.88 -1.95 28.39
CA GLU A 132 -7.17 -2.78 27.21
C GLU A 132 -7.78 -1.95 26.06
N ARG A 133 -8.75 -1.08 26.38
CA ARG A 133 -9.33 -0.19 25.36
C ARG A 133 -8.27 0.73 24.77
N ALA A 134 -7.41 1.30 25.63
CA ALA A 134 -6.30 2.13 25.19
C ALA A 134 -5.32 1.36 24.31
N TRP A 135 -4.93 0.15 24.71
CA TRP A 135 -4.07 -0.74 23.91
C TRP A 135 -4.65 -1.00 22.52
N ARG A 136 -5.91 -1.42 22.44
CA ARG A 136 -6.59 -1.68 21.16
C ARG A 136 -6.65 -0.43 20.28
N ALA A 137 -6.91 0.74 20.86
CA ALA A 137 -6.98 1.98 20.10
C ALA A 137 -5.59 2.46 19.63
N ILE A 138 -4.57 2.38 20.48
CA ILE A 138 -3.23 2.89 20.21
C ILE A 138 -2.46 1.94 19.28
N CYS A 139 -2.37 0.67 19.65
CA CYS A 139 -1.63 -0.34 18.91
C CYS A 139 -2.43 -0.88 17.71
N GLY A 140 -3.75 -0.64 17.68
CA GLY A 140 -4.64 -1.01 16.59
C GLY A 140 -4.87 0.08 15.53
N ASP A 141 -4.24 1.26 15.68
CA ASP A 141 -4.46 2.45 14.82
C ASP A 141 -4.07 2.25 13.35
N CYS A 142 -3.21 1.25 13.06
CA CYS A 142 -2.68 1.00 11.70
C CYS A 142 -2.95 -0.42 11.20
N HIS A 143 -2.96 -1.41 12.08
CA HIS A 143 -3.22 -2.83 11.81
C HIS A 143 -3.88 -3.43 13.05
N ALA A 144 -4.26 -4.71 13.05
CA ALA A 144 -4.79 -5.35 14.26
C ALA A 144 -3.86 -5.16 15.47
N ALA A 145 -4.41 -4.92 16.67
CA ALA A 145 -3.57 -4.76 17.86
C ALA A 145 -2.85 -6.10 18.17
N PRO A 146 -1.53 -6.11 18.40
CA PRO A 146 -0.79 -7.34 18.71
C PRO A 146 -1.21 -7.90 20.07
N ASP A 147 -1.17 -9.23 20.22
CA ASP A 147 -1.26 -9.88 21.52
C ASP A 147 0.07 -9.68 22.29
N PRO A 148 0.07 -9.05 23.49
CA PRO A 148 1.24 -8.95 24.35
C PRO A 148 2.03 -10.25 24.55
N ARG A 149 1.31 -11.38 24.63
CA ARG A 149 1.87 -12.69 24.96
C ARG A 149 2.40 -13.44 23.73
N ALA A 150 2.18 -12.90 22.53
CA ALA A 150 2.72 -13.48 21.30
C ALA A 150 4.25 -13.29 21.14
N TYR A 151 4.84 -12.38 21.92
CA TYR A 151 6.25 -12.02 21.88
C TYR A 151 6.87 -12.16 23.27
N PRO A 152 8.19 -12.43 23.40
CA PRO A 152 8.86 -12.41 24.70
C PRO A 152 8.72 -11.05 25.39
N GLU A 153 8.55 -11.04 26.71
CA GLU A 153 8.43 -9.80 27.49
C GLU A 153 9.58 -8.82 27.19
N THR A 154 10.81 -9.35 27.12
CA THR A 154 12.04 -8.59 26.87
C THR A 154 12.10 -7.94 25.49
N ALA A 155 11.27 -8.36 24.54
CA ALA A 155 11.23 -7.78 23.19
C ALA A 155 10.41 -6.48 23.11
N TRP A 156 9.51 -6.23 24.07
CA TRP A 156 8.55 -5.12 24.01
C TRP A 156 9.18 -3.72 23.94
N PRO A 157 10.24 -3.39 24.72
CA PRO A 157 10.87 -2.07 24.61
C PRO A 157 11.35 -1.76 23.18
N ALA A 158 12.01 -2.72 22.53
CA ALA A 158 12.48 -2.56 21.15
C ALA A 158 11.34 -2.53 20.13
N LEU A 159 10.26 -3.28 20.36
CA LEU A 159 9.05 -3.26 19.52
C LEU A 159 8.35 -1.89 19.58
N LEU A 160 8.16 -1.35 20.78
CA LEU A 160 7.52 -0.05 20.98
C LEU A 160 8.35 1.10 20.40
N ALA A 161 9.68 1.08 20.59
CA ALA A 161 10.57 2.08 20.02
C ALA A 161 10.51 2.08 18.48
N ARG A 162 10.51 0.89 17.85
CA ARG A 162 10.33 0.75 16.41
C ARG A 162 8.95 1.20 15.93
N MET A 163 7.90 0.88 16.69
CA MET A 163 6.54 1.31 16.37
C MET A 163 6.45 2.84 16.35
N GLU A 164 6.98 3.51 17.37
CA GLU A 164 6.98 4.97 17.47
C GLU A 164 7.76 5.62 16.31
N ALA A 165 8.95 5.12 15.98
CA ALA A 165 9.72 5.62 14.84
C ALA A 165 8.95 5.47 13.52
N ARG A 166 8.27 4.33 13.33
CA ARG A 166 7.44 4.06 12.14
C ARG A 166 6.20 4.95 12.07
N ARG A 167 5.58 5.28 13.21
CA ARG A 167 4.47 6.26 13.26
C ARG A 167 4.90 7.61 12.68
N GLY A 168 6.11 8.07 13.04
CA GLY A 168 6.68 9.31 12.48
C GLY A 168 6.83 9.27 10.96
N VAL A 169 7.34 8.16 10.40
CA VAL A 169 7.47 7.98 8.93
C VAL A 169 6.11 8.01 8.24
N MET A 170 5.08 7.46 8.88
CA MET A 170 3.70 7.43 8.38
C MET A 170 2.90 8.72 8.63
N ALA A 171 3.57 9.81 9.03
CA ALA A 171 2.95 11.08 9.37
C ALA A 171 1.84 10.97 10.45
N ARG A 172 1.96 10.00 11.37
CA ARG A 172 1.08 9.83 12.51
C ARG A 172 1.60 10.62 13.71
N GLN A 173 0.68 11.06 14.57
CA GLN A 173 1.05 11.77 15.78
C GLN A 173 1.85 10.88 16.74
N PRO A 174 2.92 11.41 17.38
CA PRO A 174 3.63 10.71 18.45
C PRO A 174 2.70 10.34 19.59
N LEU A 175 3.04 9.28 20.32
CA LEU A 175 2.26 8.91 21.51
C LEU A 175 2.51 9.90 22.65
N THR A 176 1.43 10.35 23.29
CA THR A 176 1.51 11.19 24.50
C THR A 176 2.05 10.38 25.68
N GLY A 177 2.54 11.06 26.72
CA GLY A 177 2.99 10.38 27.95
C GLY A 177 1.89 9.50 28.58
N ALA A 178 0.64 9.98 28.57
CA ALA A 178 -0.50 9.22 29.08
C ALA A 178 -0.81 7.97 28.23
N GLN A 179 -0.67 8.06 26.90
CA GLN A 179 -0.83 6.91 26.00
C GLN A 179 0.27 5.88 26.22
N LYS A 180 1.54 6.31 26.38
CA LYS A 180 2.66 5.41 26.69
C LYS A 180 2.45 4.68 28.02
N ALA A 181 2.04 5.40 29.06
CA ALA A 181 1.72 4.81 30.36
C ALA A 181 0.60 3.75 30.27
N ALA A 182 -0.48 4.02 29.51
CA ALA A 182 -1.57 3.07 29.32
C ALA A 182 -1.13 1.79 28.58
N VAL A 183 -0.24 1.93 27.60
CA VAL A 183 0.38 0.81 26.87
C VAL A 183 1.24 -0.03 27.83
N GLU A 184 2.08 0.62 28.64
CA GLU A 184 2.93 -0.05 29.64
C GLU A 184 2.10 -0.75 30.73
N ASP A 185 1.01 -0.14 31.19
CA ASP A 185 0.09 -0.74 32.15
C ASP A 185 -0.57 -2.01 31.59
N TYR A 186 -1.03 -1.98 30.33
CA TYR A 186 -1.61 -3.16 29.71
C TYR A 186 -0.57 -4.27 29.52
N LEU A 187 0.65 -3.94 29.11
CA LEU A 187 1.76 -4.89 29.02
C LEU A 187 2.07 -5.51 30.39
N ALA A 188 2.24 -4.69 31.43
CA ALA A 188 2.50 -5.18 32.78
C ALA A 188 1.40 -6.15 33.24
N ALA A 189 0.13 -5.79 33.05
CA ALA A 189 -1.01 -6.65 33.38
C ALA A 189 -0.99 -7.96 32.58
N ALA A 190 -0.66 -7.93 31.29
CA ALA A 190 -0.58 -9.14 30.46
C ALA A 190 0.48 -10.14 30.96
N TRP A 191 1.55 -9.65 31.59
CA TRP A 191 2.63 -10.44 32.19
C TRP A 191 2.48 -10.65 33.72
N GLY A 192 1.36 -10.24 34.32
CA GLY A 192 1.12 -10.41 35.76
C GLY A 192 1.98 -9.51 36.66
N ARG A 193 2.53 -8.42 36.11
CA ARG A 193 3.34 -7.45 36.84
C ARG A 193 2.48 -6.33 37.46
N PRO A 194 2.99 -5.66 38.51
CA PRO A 194 2.38 -4.43 39.00
C PRO A 194 2.30 -3.38 37.89
N THR A 195 1.16 -2.71 37.76
CA THR A 195 0.98 -1.60 36.82
C THR A 195 1.72 -0.36 37.32
N VAL A 196 2.15 0.50 36.39
CA VAL A 196 2.88 1.73 36.69
C VAL A 196 1.95 2.73 37.40
N SER A 197 0.65 2.68 37.09
CA SER A 197 -0.39 3.54 37.66
C SER A 197 -0.86 3.17 39.09
N GLY A 198 0.00 2.59 39.93
CA GLY A 198 -0.27 2.36 41.36
C GLY A 198 -0.54 3.63 42.19
N SER A 199 -0.54 4.81 41.57
CA SER A 199 -0.82 6.12 42.15
C SER A 199 -2.11 6.74 41.58
N GLY A 200 -3.25 6.45 42.21
CA GLY A 200 -4.32 7.42 42.49
C GLY A 200 -5.12 8.09 41.35
N HIS A 201 -4.87 7.85 40.06
CA HIS A 201 -5.68 8.47 39.00
C HIS A 201 -6.82 7.56 38.55
N GLN A 202 -7.84 7.46 39.42
CA GLN A 202 -9.15 6.97 39.04
C GLN A 202 -9.76 7.92 38.00
N GLY A 203 -10.13 7.40 36.83
CA GLY A 203 -11.19 7.99 36.00
C GLY A 203 -10.83 9.14 35.06
N ALA A 204 -9.56 9.39 34.74
CA ALA A 204 -9.26 10.28 33.61
C ALA A 204 -9.62 9.53 32.31
N THR A 205 -10.76 9.87 31.70
CA THR A 205 -11.05 9.59 30.30
C THR A 205 -9.86 10.06 29.47
N LEU A 206 -8.98 9.13 29.09
CA LEU A 206 -7.90 9.42 28.17
C LEU A 206 -8.55 9.95 26.88
N PRO A 207 -8.18 11.15 26.40
CA PRO A 207 -8.60 11.59 25.10
C PRO A 207 -8.01 10.58 24.10
N LEU A 208 -8.87 9.70 23.60
CA LEU A 208 -8.54 8.83 22.49
C LEU A 208 -8.21 9.73 21.29
N PRO A 209 -7.29 9.33 20.40
CA PRO A 209 -7.17 10.01 19.12
C PRO A 209 -8.56 9.99 18.48
N SER A 210 -9.20 11.15 18.43
CA SER A 210 -10.39 11.33 17.62
C SER A 210 -9.96 10.94 16.21
N ALA A 211 -10.57 9.89 15.65
CA ALA A 211 -10.56 9.74 14.21
C ALA A 211 -11.12 11.06 13.70
N ALA A 212 -10.25 11.96 13.24
CA ALA A 212 -10.64 13.27 12.81
C ALA A 212 -11.71 13.02 11.77
N ALA A 213 -12.97 13.30 12.14
CA ALA A 213 -14.07 13.23 11.21
C ALA A 213 -13.65 14.14 10.07
N SER A 214 -13.33 13.52 8.93
CA SER A 214 -12.97 14.20 7.71
C SER A 214 -13.96 15.33 7.55
N ARG A 215 -13.50 16.57 7.73
CA ARG A 215 -14.38 17.73 7.64
C ARG A 215 -14.92 17.69 6.23
N GLU A 216 -16.16 17.28 6.06
CA GLU A 216 -16.79 17.25 4.75
C GLU A 216 -16.75 18.68 4.23
N ASP A 217 -16.01 18.90 3.13
CA ASP A 217 -15.95 20.17 2.42
C ASP A 217 -16.84 20.07 1.17
N PRO A 218 -18.17 20.26 1.34
CA PRO A 218 -19.10 20.20 0.22
C PRO A 218 -18.83 21.30 -0.81
N ALA A 219 -18.25 22.43 -0.40
CA ALA A 219 -17.91 23.54 -1.29
C ALA A 219 -16.72 23.17 -2.19
N GLY A 220 -15.65 22.60 -1.63
CA GLY A 220 -14.51 22.12 -2.42
C GLY A 220 -14.89 21.02 -3.42
N ARG A 221 -15.83 20.13 -3.06
CA ARG A 221 -16.38 19.11 -3.98
C ARG A 221 -17.19 19.73 -5.12
N LEU A 222 -18.04 20.71 -4.83
CA LEU A 222 -18.83 21.43 -5.84
C LEU A 222 -17.94 22.22 -6.81
N ILE A 223 -16.91 22.89 -6.31
CA ILE A 223 -15.94 23.62 -7.13
C ILE A 223 -15.19 22.66 -8.05
N SER A 224 -14.76 21.50 -7.53
CA SER A 224 -14.06 20.49 -8.33
C SER A 224 -14.95 19.88 -9.43
N LEU A 225 -16.22 19.62 -9.12
CA LEU A 225 -17.20 19.15 -10.11
C LEU A 225 -17.48 20.22 -11.18
N ALA A 226 -17.66 21.47 -10.77
CA ALA A 226 -17.88 22.59 -11.70
C ALA A 226 -16.68 22.77 -12.65
N ALA A 227 -15.45 22.66 -12.14
CA ALA A 227 -14.25 22.71 -12.96
C ALA A 227 -14.18 21.55 -13.96
N PHE A 228 -14.48 20.32 -13.53
CA PHE A 228 -14.50 19.14 -14.40
C PHE A 228 -15.53 19.28 -15.53
N PHE A 229 -16.78 19.63 -15.20
CA PHE A 229 -17.83 19.80 -16.20
C PHE A 229 -17.58 21.00 -17.13
N GLY A 230 -16.98 22.08 -16.61
CA GLY A 230 -16.56 23.22 -17.42
C GLY A 230 -15.51 22.85 -18.46
N LEU A 231 -14.48 22.09 -18.08
CA LEU A 231 -13.45 21.60 -19.00
C LEU A 231 -14.03 20.61 -20.03
N ALA A 232 -14.91 19.69 -19.60
CA ALA A 232 -15.58 18.76 -20.49
C ALA A 232 -16.44 19.47 -21.54
N ALA A 233 -17.25 20.46 -21.12
CA ALA A 233 -18.08 21.27 -22.01
C ALA A 233 -17.22 22.07 -23.01
N LEU A 234 -16.10 22.65 -22.56
CA LEU A 234 -15.15 23.34 -23.43
C LEU A 234 -14.54 22.40 -24.48
N GLY A 235 -14.20 21.17 -24.07
CA GLY A 235 -13.71 20.12 -24.97
C GLY A 235 -14.72 19.75 -26.05
N VAL A 236 -15.97 19.49 -25.66
CA VAL A 236 -17.08 19.18 -26.60
C VAL A 236 -17.34 20.35 -27.55
N TRP A 237 -17.30 21.59 -27.06
CA TRP A 237 -17.49 22.78 -27.87
C TRP A 237 -16.36 22.98 -28.90
N ARG A 238 -15.10 22.80 -28.49
CA ARG A 238 -13.95 22.87 -29.42
C ARG A 238 -14.03 21.76 -30.47
N TRP A 239 -14.40 20.54 -30.08
CA TRP A 239 -14.59 19.44 -31.00
C TRP A 239 -15.69 19.74 -32.02
N ARG A 240 -16.88 20.19 -31.59
CA ARG A 240 -17.96 20.58 -32.50
C ARG A 240 -17.57 21.70 -33.47
N ARG A 241 -16.81 22.71 -33.01
CA ARG A 241 -16.29 23.77 -33.89
C ARG A 241 -15.32 23.25 -34.95
N ASN A 242 -14.49 22.27 -34.59
CA ASN A 242 -13.51 21.69 -35.52
C ASN A 242 -14.14 20.66 -36.47
N SER A 243 -15.14 19.90 -36.01
CA SER A 243 -15.87 18.91 -36.82
C SER A 243 -16.78 19.54 -37.88
N GLY A 244 -16.99 20.86 -37.84
CA GLY A 244 -17.70 21.62 -38.88
C GLY A 244 -16.82 22.04 -40.07
N ARG A 245 -15.51 21.76 -40.06
CA ARG A 245 -14.64 21.90 -41.24
C ARG A 245 -14.54 20.55 -41.94
N HIS A 246 -15.48 20.29 -42.85
CA HIS A 246 -15.32 19.22 -43.84
C HIS A 246 -14.12 19.53 -44.75
N PRO A 247 -13.13 18.62 -44.88
CA PRO A 247 -12.23 18.62 -46.02
C PRO A 247 -12.86 17.80 -47.15
N GLY A 248 -13.07 18.43 -48.31
CA GLY A 248 -13.21 17.72 -49.57
C GLY A 248 -14.59 17.82 -50.23
N GLU A 249 -14.81 18.94 -50.91
CA GLU A 249 -15.64 18.95 -52.12
C GLU A 249 -14.81 19.56 -53.26
N GLY A 250 -14.66 18.81 -54.35
CA GLY A 250 -14.33 19.36 -55.66
C GLY A 250 -12.88 19.20 -56.17
N ARG A 251 -12.48 17.99 -56.56
CA ARG A 251 -11.82 17.78 -57.87
C ARG A 251 -11.90 16.30 -58.30
N GLY A 252 -12.91 15.97 -59.09
CA GLY A 252 -12.99 14.69 -59.79
C GLY A 252 -12.11 14.70 -61.05
N PRO A 253 -11.64 13.53 -61.53
CA PRO A 253 -10.92 13.42 -62.79
C PRO A 253 -11.91 13.32 -63.96
N GLU A 254 -11.90 14.30 -64.85
CA GLU A 254 -12.55 14.16 -66.16
C GLU A 254 -11.65 13.36 -67.11
N HIS A 255 -12.26 12.32 -67.66
CA HIS A 255 -11.83 11.58 -68.84
C HIS A 255 -11.58 12.53 -70.01
N VAL A 256 -10.41 12.42 -70.64
CA VAL A 256 -10.21 12.78 -72.05
C VAL A 256 -9.82 11.51 -72.79
N LEU A 257 -10.73 11.06 -73.65
CA LEU A 257 -10.50 10.08 -74.69
C LEU A 257 -9.90 10.76 -75.93
N ASP A 258 -9.15 9.96 -76.68
CA ASP A 258 -8.80 10.12 -78.10
C ASP A 258 -7.62 11.08 -78.38
N SER A 259 -6.64 10.81 -79.24
CA SER A 259 -6.51 9.85 -80.34
C SER A 259 -5.01 9.70 -80.69
N GLY A 260 -4.60 8.58 -81.31
CA GLY A 260 -3.53 8.63 -82.31
C GLY A 260 -2.29 7.76 -82.12
N LEU A 261 -2.36 6.57 -82.73
CA LEU A 261 -1.37 6.06 -83.71
C LEU A 261 0.13 6.06 -83.36
N ARG A 262 0.70 4.86 -83.14
CA ARG A 262 1.59 4.12 -84.10
C ARG A 262 2.52 3.13 -83.39
N ARG A 263 2.49 1.88 -83.88
CA ARG A 263 3.61 1.01 -84.34
C ARG A 263 4.87 0.91 -83.48
N ASN A 264 5.57 -0.21 -83.37
CA ASN A 264 5.46 -1.61 -83.76
C ASN A 264 6.68 -2.27 -83.09
N ASP A 265 6.55 -3.58 -82.83
CA ASP A 265 7.55 -4.63 -82.98
C ASP A 265 9.01 -4.35 -82.55
N ASN A 266 9.45 -4.99 -81.46
CA ASN A 266 10.30 -6.20 -81.43
C ASN A 266 10.90 -6.42 -80.03
#